data_AF-A0A3L7WK43-F1
#
_entry.id   AF-A0A3L7WK43-F1
#
_cell.length_a   1.000
_cell.length_b   1.000
_cell.length_c   1.000
_cell.angle_alpha   90.00
_cell.angle_beta   90.00
_cell.angle_gamma   90.00
#
_symmetry.space_group_name_H-M   'P 1'
#
loop_
_entity.id
_entity.type
_entity.pdbx_description
1 polymer ?
#
loop_
_entity_poly.entity_id
_entity_poly.type
_entity_poly.pdbx_seq_one_letter_code
_entity_poly.pdbx_strand_id
1 'polypeptide(L)'
;MLEVEPQLITQYVTTGQMQIVVRPLLQYGPDSLLAAHAAECAHEQNGFIAMRSAIYDVQGTLYKADDLQAALADVAQSIALDRTAFSACMASERYNQALYQGYTRATNSGIVARPVFELNGQRLIGSQPLETFTRVIDALLAPAP
;
A
#
# COMPACT_ATOMS: atom_id res chain seq x y z
N MET A 1 5.16 7.81 -6.61
CA MET A 1 4.10 6.86 -7.00
C MET A 1 2.71 7.41 -6.76
N LEU A 2 2.43 8.11 -5.66
CA LEU A 2 1.09 8.67 -5.37
C LEU A 2 0.51 9.51 -6.52
N GLU A 3 1.37 10.11 -7.35
CA GLU A 3 0.95 10.88 -8.55
C GLU A 3 0.66 9.99 -9.78
N VAL A 4 1.32 8.84 -9.91
CA VAL A 4 1.23 7.94 -11.08
C VAL A 4 0.12 6.92 -10.89
N GLU A 5 -0.05 6.40 -9.68
CA GLU A 5 -1.02 5.36 -9.36
C GLU A 5 -2.48 5.72 -9.73
N PRO A 6 -3.00 6.94 -9.48
CA PRO A 6 -4.36 7.31 -9.89
C PRO A 6 -4.58 7.22 -11.41
N GLN A 7 -3.54 7.55 -12.19
CA GLN A 7 -3.58 7.50 -13.65
C GLN A 7 -3.60 6.05 -14.13
N LEU A 8 -2.77 5.18 -13.54
CA LEU A 8 -2.79 3.74 -13.83
C LEU A 8 -4.12 3.07 -13.45
N ILE A 9 -4.71 3.48 -12.31
CA ILE A 9 -6.04 3.00 -11.91
C ILE A 9 -7.07 3.35 -12.97
N THR A 10 -7.09 4.62 -13.38
CA THR A 10 -8.05 5.14 -14.37
C THR A 10 -7.91 4.49 -15.74
N GLN A 11 -6.68 4.21 -16.17
CA GLN A 11 -6.40 3.67 -17.50
C GLN A 11 -6.60 2.15 -17.60
N TYR A 12 -6.23 1.39 -16.55
CA TYR A 12 -6.13 -0.07 -16.65
C TYR A 12 -6.90 -0.85 -15.58
N VAL A 13 -7.09 -0.29 -14.38
CA VAL A 13 -7.78 -1.02 -13.29
C VAL A 13 -9.29 -0.93 -13.46
N THR A 14 -9.81 0.25 -13.78
CA THR A 14 -11.25 0.49 -14.02
C THR A 14 -11.77 -0.28 -15.23
N THR A 15 -10.91 -0.53 -16.23
CA THR A 15 -11.23 -1.30 -17.44
C THR A 15 -11.09 -2.81 -17.22
N GLY A 16 -10.60 -3.24 -16.06
CA GLY A 16 -10.38 -4.66 -15.73
C GLY A 16 -9.12 -5.27 -16.37
N GLN A 17 -8.27 -4.47 -17.00
CA GLN A 17 -7.05 -4.94 -17.66
C GLN A 17 -5.90 -5.19 -16.67
N MET A 18 -5.92 -4.54 -15.50
CA MET A 18 -4.87 -4.63 -14.49
C MET A 18 -5.46 -4.70 -13.08
N GLN A 19 -4.74 -5.35 -12.17
CA GLN A 19 -4.96 -5.24 -10.73
C GLN A 19 -3.69 -4.74 -10.05
N ILE A 20 -3.84 -3.87 -9.06
CA ILE A 20 -2.73 -3.38 -8.23
C ILE A 20 -2.79 -4.09 -6.89
N VAL A 21 -1.71 -4.79 -6.55
CA VAL A 21 -1.53 -5.40 -5.23
C VAL A 21 -0.41 -4.67 -4.52
N VAL A 22 -0.73 -4.12 -3.35
CA VAL A 22 0.22 -3.36 -2.54
C VAL A 22 0.83 -4.29 -1.51
N ARG A 23 2.17 -4.35 -1.48
CA ARG A 23 2.92 -5.16 -0.50
C ARG A 23 3.82 -4.24 0.31
N PRO A 24 3.57 -4.06 1.62
CA PRO A 24 4.37 -3.15 2.43
C PRO A 24 5.77 -3.73 2.68
N LEU A 25 6.78 -2.86 2.70
CA LEU A 25 8.10 -3.20 3.20
C LEU A 25 8.29 -2.61 4.60
N LEU A 26 8.54 -3.48 5.59
CA LEU A 26 8.52 -3.15 7.01
C LEU A 26 9.89 -2.66 7.51
N GLN A 27 10.55 -1.81 6.73
CA GLN A 27 11.94 -1.42 6.94
C GLN A 27 12.14 -0.43 8.11
N TYR A 28 11.08 0.25 8.58
CA TYR A 28 11.15 1.05 9.80
C TYR A 28 10.63 0.30 11.03
N GLY A 29 10.65 -1.04 11.01
CA GLY A 29 10.32 -1.86 12.16
C GLY A 29 8.84 -1.77 12.57
N PRO A 30 8.53 -1.75 13.88
CA PRO A 30 7.16 -1.80 14.40
C PRO A 30 6.24 -0.72 13.83
N ASP A 31 6.71 0.51 13.60
CA ASP A 31 5.89 1.59 13.08
C ASP A 31 5.42 1.32 11.64
N SER A 32 6.29 0.72 10.81
CA SER A 32 5.88 0.29 9.46
C SER A 32 4.85 -0.83 9.50
N LEU A 33 4.97 -1.75 10.47
CA LEU A 33 3.97 -2.79 10.67
C LEU A 33 2.63 -2.19 11.10
N LEU A 34 2.65 -1.25 12.04
CA LEU A 34 1.44 -0.61 12.55
C LEU A 34 0.71 0.19 11.46
N ALA A 35 1.45 0.95 10.64
CA ALA A 35 0.89 1.65 9.49
C ALA A 35 0.34 0.71 8.42
N ALA A 36 1.00 -0.44 8.19
CA ALA A 36 0.51 -1.46 7.26
C ALA A 36 -0.75 -2.16 7.77
N HIS A 37 -0.77 -2.55 9.05
CA HIS A 37 -1.94 -3.12 9.72
C HIS A 37 -3.13 -2.15 9.72
N ALA A 38 -2.87 -0.86 9.91
CA ALA A 38 -3.89 0.19 9.78
C ALA A 38 -4.51 0.24 8.38
N ALA A 39 -3.72 0.09 7.30
CA ALA A 39 -4.26 0.01 5.95
C ALA A 39 -5.16 -1.23 5.74
N GLU A 40 -4.77 -2.39 6.29
CA GLU A 40 -5.59 -3.62 6.26
C GLU A 40 -6.87 -3.48 7.11
N CYS A 41 -6.80 -2.84 8.28
CA CYS A 41 -7.99 -2.54 9.07
C CYS A 41 -8.95 -1.58 8.37
N ALA A 42 -8.42 -0.63 7.61
CA ALA A 42 -9.25 0.20 6.73
C ALA A 42 -9.84 -0.61 5.57
N HIS A 43 -9.16 -1.65 5.08
CA HIS A 43 -9.68 -2.53 4.04
C HIS A 43 -10.99 -3.23 4.45
N GLU A 44 -11.14 -3.62 5.71
CA GLU A 44 -12.40 -4.19 6.24
C GLU A 44 -13.60 -3.23 6.04
N GLN A 45 -13.34 -1.94 5.84
CA GLN A 45 -14.33 -0.88 5.59
C GLN A 45 -14.25 -0.29 4.17
N ASN A 46 -13.64 -1.00 3.21
CA ASN A 46 -13.37 -0.54 1.84
C ASN A 46 -12.46 0.71 1.74
N GLY A 47 -11.73 1.02 2.81
CA GLY A 47 -10.93 2.23 2.98
C GLY A 47 -9.44 2.07 2.72
N PHE A 48 -8.97 0.92 2.21
CA PHE A 48 -7.52 0.64 2.07
C PHE A 48 -6.76 1.76 1.32
N ILE A 49 -7.27 2.15 0.15
CA ILE A 49 -6.62 3.18 -0.69
C ILE A 49 -6.65 4.53 0.01
N ALA A 50 -7.80 4.93 0.55
CA ALA A 50 -7.97 6.20 1.26
C ALA A 50 -7.04 6.29 2.49
N MET A 51 -6.96 5.23 3.29
CA MET A 51 -6.11 5.16 4.46
C MET A 51 -4.63 5.22 4.10
N ARG A 52 -4.20 4.46 3.08
CA ARG A 52 -2.81 4.50 2.63
C ARG A 52 -2.43 5.90 2.14
N SER A 53 -3.28 6.56 1.35
CA SER A 53 -3.05 7.93 0.90
C SER A 53 -2.96 8.89 2.08
N ALA A 54 -3.91 8.83 3.02
CA ALA A 54 -3.92 9.70 4.19
C ALA A 54 -2.67 9.50 5.07
N ILE A 55 -2.21 8.26 5.27
CA ILE A 55 -0.95 7.97 5.98
C ILE A 55 0.24 8.65 5.30
N TYR A 56 0.33 8.60 3.96
CA TYR A 56 1.39 9.30 3.23
C TYR A 56 1.28 10.82 3.37
N ASP A 57 0.08 11.37 3.29
CA ASP A 57 -0.16 12.82 3.39
C ASP A 57 0.26 13.39 4.76
N VAL A 58 0.04 12.62 5.83
CA VAL A 58 0.39 13.04 7.21
C VAL A 58 1.60 12.31 7.78
N GLN A 59 2.43 11.66 6.96
CA GLN A 59 3.52 10.79 7.42
C GLN A 59 4.49 11.49 8.38
N GLY A 60 4.75 12.79 8.16
CA GLY A 60 5.65 13.58 9.01
C GLY A 60 5.08 13.87 10.40
N THR A 61 3.76 13.93 10.52
CA THR A 61 3.05 14.05 11.80
C THR A 61 3.00 12.70 12.50
N LEU A 62 2.65 11.63 11.78
CA LEU A 62 2.61 10.27 12.32
C LEU A 62 3.96 9.83 12.89
N TYR A 63 5.06 10.14 12.20
CA TYR A 63 6.41 9.83 12.66
C TYR A 63 6.79 10.49 14.00
N LYS A 64 6.11 11.58 14.37
CA LYS A 64 6.37 12.34 15.60
C LYS A 64 5.32 12.07 16.68
N ALA A 65 4.37 11.18 16.43
CA ALA A 65 3.31 10.89 17.39
C ALA A 65 3.87 10.12 18.58
N ASP A 66 3.50 10.53 19.80
CA ASP A 66 3.81 9.78 21.02
C ASP A 66 3.05 8.45 21.06
N ASP A 67 1.83 8.44 20.52
CA ASP A 67 0.99 7.25 20.32
C ASP A 67 0.58 7.17 18.85
N LEU A 68 1.32 6.36 18.09
CA LEU A 68 1.07 6.14 16.67
C LEU A 68 -0.27 5.41 16.42
N GLN A 69 -0.71 4.53 17.33
CA GLN A 69 -1.96 3.79 17.14
C GLN A 69 -3.17 4.73 17.28
N ALA A 70 -3.15 5.61 18.29
CA ALA A 70 -4.17 6.64 18.44
C ALA A 70 -4.18 7.61 17.25
N ALA A 71 -3.00 8.06 16.80
CA ALA A 71 -2.88 8.93 15.64
C ALA A 71 -3.43 8.28 14.36
N LEU A 72 -3.19 6.98 14.15
CA LEU A 72 -3.76 6.23 13.02
C LEU A 72 -5.29 6.10 13.13
N ALA A 73 -5.85 5.94 14.33
CA ALA A 73 -7.29 5.93 14.53
C ALA A 73 -7.94 7.30 14.21
N ASP A 74 -7.25 8.40 14.51
CA ASP A 74 -7.70 9.75 14.15
C ASP A 74 -7.63 10.00 12.64
N VAL A 75 -6.58 9.48 11.97
CA VAL A 75 -6.50 9.49 10.51
C VAL A 75 -7.67 8.70 9.91
N ALA A 76 -7.96 7.49 10.40
CA ALA A 76 -9.09 6.70 9.93
C ALA A 76 -10.44 7.44 10.10
N GLN A 77 -10.63 8.13 11.23
CA GLN A 77 -11.82 8.96 11.45
C GLN A 77 -11.90 10.14 10.45
N SER A 78 -10.77 10.78 10.14
CA SER A 78 -10.72 11.92 9.21
C SER A 78 -11.17 11.57 7.78
N ILE A 79 -11.03 10.29 7.40
CA ILE A 79 -11.50 9.75 6.12
C ILE A 79 -12.84 9.01 6.23
N ALA A 80 -13.63 9.34 7.26
CA ALA A 80 -14.99 8.85 7.51
C ALA A 80 -15.12 7.32 7.73
N LEU A 81 -14.05 6.66 8.20
CA LEU A 81 -14.15 5.27 8.69
C LEU A 81 -14.73 5.22 10.11
N ASP A 82 -15.39 4.12 10.45
CA ASP A 82 -15.84 3.86 11.81
C ASP A 82 -14.62 3.65 12.71
N ARG A 83 -14.40 4.63 13.61
CA ARG A 83 -13.27 4.63 14.54
C ARG A 83 -13.32 3.48 15.54
N THR A 84 -14.51 3.03 15.95
CA THR A 84 -14.66 1.94 16.93
C THR A 84 -14.29 0.61 16.29
N ALA A 85 -14.84 0.32 15.11
CA ALA A 85 -14.51 -0.87 14.33
C ALA A 85 -13.02 -0.89 13.95
N PHE A 86 -12.50 0.25 13.50
CA PHE A 86 -11.08 0.40 13.17
C PHE A 86 -10.18 0.12 14.39
N SER A 87 -10.48 0.73 15.54
CA SER A 87 -9.70 0.52 16.77
C SER A 87 -9.75 -0.92 17.26
N ALA A 88 -10.89 -1.59 17.11
CA ALA A 88 -11.03 -3.01 17.44
C ALA A 88 -10.17 -3.90 16.52
N CYS A 89 -10.12 -3.59 15.22
CA CYS A 89 -9.22 -4.27 14.29
C CYS A 89 -7.75 -4.03 14.65
N MET A 90 -7.37 -2.78 14.94
CA MET A 90 -6.01 -2.42 15.34
C MET A 90 -5.56 -3.22 16.57
N ALA A 91 -6.38 -3.25 17.62
CA ALA A 91 -6.09 -3.98 18.86
C ALA A 91 -6.02 -5.51 18.69
N SER A 92 -6.60 -6.06 17.62
CA SER A 92 -6.58 -7.51 17.37
C SER A 92 -5.28 -8.02 16.75
N GLU A 93 -4.47 -7.12 16.17
CA GLU A 93 -3.19 -7.46 15.51
C GLU A 93 -3.30 -8.54 14.40
N ARG A 94 -4.51 -8.85 13.92
CA ARG A 94 -4.78 -10.03 13.09
C ARG A 94 -4.03 -10.09 11.77
N TYR A 95 -3.64 -8.94 11.21
CA TYR A 95 -2.90 -8.90 9.95
C TYR A 95 -1.38 -8.94 10.14
N ASN A 96 -0.87 -8.75 11.36
CA ASN A 96 0.57 -8.63 11.63
C ASN A 96 1.35 -9.84 11.10
N GLN A 97 0.87 -11.06 11.34
CA GLN A 97 1.54 -12.27 10.88
C GLN A 97 1.61 -12.34 9.35
N ALA A 98 0.50 -12.04 8.66
CA ALA A 98 0.44 -12.07 7.20
C ALA A 98 1.36 -11.01 6.57
N LEU A 99 1.38 -9.81 7.15
CA LEU A 99 2.25 -8.70 6.75
C LEU A 99 3.73 -9.04 6.90
N TYR A 100 4.13 -9.59 8.05
CA TYR A 100 5.50 -10.04 8.29
C TYR A 100 5.93 -11.13 7.32
N GLN A 101 5.08 -12.12 7.07
CA GLN A 101 5.38 -13.18 6.11
C GLN A 101 5.50 -12.61 4.68
N GLY A 102 4.62 -11.67 4.30
CA GLY A 102 4.70 -10.97 3.02
C GLY A 102 6.02 -10.23 2.84
N TYR A 103 6.43 -9.48 3.86
CA TYR A 103 7.71 -8.77 3.87
C TYR A 103 8.92 -9.73 3.80
N THR A 104 8.86 -10.85 4.54
CA THR A 104 9.90 -11.89 4.50
C THR A 104 10.03 -12.50 3.10
N ARG A 105 8.91 -12.77 2.43
CA ARG A 105 8.94 -13.26 1.04
C ARG A 105 9.54 -12.23 0.08
N ALA A 106 9.20 -10.96 0.23
CA ALA A 106 9.74 -9.89 -0.62
C ALA A 106 11.26 -9.73 -0.44
N THR A 107 11.74 -9.73 0.79
CA THR A 107 13.18 -9.63 1.08
C THR A 107 13.96 -10.84 0.58
N ASN A 108 13.44 -12.05 0.77
CA ASN A 108 14.04 -13.27 0.23
C ASN A 108 14.07 -13.31 -1.31
N SER A 109 13.17 -12.60 -1.99
CA SER A 109 13.18 -12.46 -3.46
C SER A 109 14.05 -11.29 -3.97
N GLY A 110 14.82 -10.65 -3.08
CA GLY A 110 15.74 -9.57 -3.39
C GLY A 110 15.12 -8.17 -3.39
N ILE A 111 13.87 -8.01 -2.94
CA ILE A 111 13.20 -6.70 -2.85
C ILE A 111 13.61 -6.03 -1.54
N VAL A 112 14.61 -5.16 -1.63
CA VAL A 112 15.18 -4.43 -0.47
C VAL A 112 15.06 -2.91 -0.58
N ALA A 113 14.52 -2.39 -1.68
CA ALA A 113 14.35 -0.96 -1.92
C ALA A 113 12.86 -0.59 -2.11
N ARG A 114 12.54 0.69 -1.98
CA ARG A 114 11.19 1.25 -2.19
C ARG A 114 11.24 2.43 -3.17
N PRO A 115 10.25 2.59 -4.07
CA PRO A 115 9.28 1.57 -4.48
C PRO A 115 9.90 0.54 -5.45
N VAL A 116 9.37 -0.68 -5.46
CA VAL A 116 9.67 -1.72 -6.47
C VAL A 116 8.33 -2.25 -6.98
N PHE A 117 8.23 -2.44 -8.29
CA PHE A 117 7.03 -2.88 -8.98
C PHE A 117 7.32 -4.19 -9.70
N GLU A 118 6.43 -5.16 -9.53
CA GLU A 118 6.47 -6.43 -10.26
C GLU A 118 5.27 -6.49 -11.20
N LEU A 119 5.52 -6.42 -12.51
CA LEU A 119 4.52 -6.50 -13.58
C LEU A 119 4.68 -7.84 -14.30
N ASN A 120 3.89 -8.85 -13.90
CA ASN A 120 3.91 -10.20 -14.49
C ASN A 120 5.32 -10.78 -14.75
N GLY A 121 6.21 -10.64 -13.77
CA GLY A 121 7.60 -11.14 -13.84
C GLY A 121 8.64 -10.11 -14.27
N GLN A 122 8.22 -8.93 -14.76
CA GLN A 122 9.13 -7.81 -15.00
C GLN A 122 9.24 -6.91 -13.76
N ARG A 123 10.44 -6.43 -13.45
CA ARG A 123 10.69 -5.54 -12.31
C ARG A 123 11.00 -4.13 -12.77
N LEU A 124 10.27 -3.15 -12.24
CA LEU A 124 10.63 -1.74 -12.30
C LEU A 124 11.06 -1.27 -10.91
N ILE A 125 12.24 -0.67 -10.82
CA ILE A 125 12.82 -0.21 -9.55
C ILE A 125 12.76 1.31 -9.51
N GLY A 126 12.33 1.86 -8.38
CA GLY A 126 12.25 3.30 -8.15
C GLY A 126 10.97 3.93 -8.70
N SER A 127 10.79 5.21 -8.39
CA SER A 127 9.67 6.01 -8.89
C SER A 127 9.87 6.36 -10.35
N GLN A 128 9.44 5.47 -11.25
CA GLN A 128 9.51 5.69 -12.70
C GLN A 128 8.38 6.62 -13.18
N PRO A 129 8.55 7.33 -14.32
CA PRO A 129 7.49 8.11 -14.94
C PRO A 129 6.33 7.23 -15.43
N LEU A 130 5.13 7.81 -15.53
CA LEU A 130 3.95 7.12 -16.05
C LEU A 130 4.20 6.43 -17.40
N GLU A 131 4.88 7.10 -18.33
CA GLU A 131 5.22 6.56 -19.65
C GLU A 131 5.98 5.24 -19.59
N THR A 132 6.85 5.07 -18.59
CA THR A 132 7.58 3.80 -18.41
C THR A 132 6.63 2.69 -17.99
N PHE A 133 5.65 2.97 -17.14
CA PHE A 133 4.63 2.00 -16.74
C PHE A 133 3.71 1.65 -17.90
N THR A 134 3.13 2.64 -18.59
CA THR A 134 2.19 2.40 -19.68
C THR A 134 2.83 1.56 -20.78
N ARG A 135 4.06 1.88 -21.19
CA ARG A 135 4.80 1.09 -22.18
C ARG A 135 4.97 -0.38 -21.79
N VAL A 136 5.28 -0.66 -20.53
CA VAL A 136 5.45 -2.04 -20.03
C VAL A 136 4.11 -2.76 -19.94
N ILE A 137 3.07 -2.08 -19.42
CA ILE A 137 1.73 -2.65 -19.27
C ILE A 137 1.13 -2.96 -20.64
N ASP A 138 1.19 -2.02 -21.59
CA ASP A 138 0.65 -2.19 -22.94
C ASP A 138 1.33 -3.36 -23.66
N ALA A 139 2.64 -3.53 -23.49
CA ALA A 139 3.38 -4.67 -24.03
C ALA A 139 2.94 -6.02 -23.41
N LEU A 140 2.57 -6.03 -22.13
CA LEU A 140 2.07 -7.22 -21.43
C LEU A 140 0.61 -7.56 -21.79
N LEU A 141 -0.19 -6.57 -22.20
CA LEU A 141 -1.57 -6.74 -22.64
C LEU A 141 -1.69 -7.11 -24.12
N ALA A 142 -0.64 -6.87 -24.90
CA ALA A 142 -0.61 -7.26 -26.30
C ALA A 142 -0.76 -8.79 -26.44
N PRO A 143 -1.52 -9.28 -27.44
CA PRO A 143 -1.60 -10.71 -27.71
C PRO A 143 -0.19 -11.30 -27.90
N ALA A 144 0.04 -12.50 -27.35
CA ALA A 144 1.24 -13.24 -27.67
C ALA A 144 1.29 -13.47 -29.20
N PRO A 145 2.48 -13.33 -29.84
CA PRO A 145 2.63 -13.56 -31.27
C PRO A 145 2.33 -15.01 -31.67
#